data_AF-A0A519XM01-F1
#
_entry.id   AF-A0A519XM01-F1
#
_cell.length_a   1.000
_cell.length_b   1.000
_cell.length_c   1.000
_cell.angle_alpha   90.00
_cell.angle_beta   90.00
_cell.angle_gamma   90.00
#
_symmetry.space_group_name_H-M   'P 1'
#
loop_
_entity.id
_entity.type
_entity.pdbx_description
1 polymer ?
#
loop_
_entity_poly.entity_id
_entity_poly.type
_entity_poly.pdbx_seq_one_letter_code
_entity_poly.pdbx_strand_id
1 'polypeptide(L)'
;MKKVAFYTLGCKLNFSETSTIGRLFTDAGYAVVEFQDAADVYVINTCSVTDHADKKCRKVVKEALKHSPNAYVTIVGCYAQLKPQEIAEIEGVDMVLGAAEKFRIVEYISDLTKNPKAVVHQQNIE
;
A
#
# COMPACT_ATOMS: atom_id res chain seq x y z
N MET A 1 2.88 18.44 -8.46
CA MET A 1 3.55 17.13 -8.39
C MET A 1 2.77 16.27 -7.41
N LYS A 2 2.41 15.04 -7.76
CA LYS A 2 1.71 14.13 -6.85
C LYS A 2 2.66 13.66 -5.75
N LYS A 3 2.15 13.26 -4.60
CA LYS A 3 2.91 12.85 -3.42
C LYS A 3 2.60 11.41 -3.05
N VAL A 4 3.62 10.67 -2.63
CA VAL A 4 3.50 9.32 -2.09
C VAL A 4 4.14 9.24 -0.71
N ALA A 5 3.48 8.55 0.21
CA ALA A 5 3.96 8.24 1.55
C ALA A 5 4.03 6.73 1.76
N PHE A 6 5.01 6.27 2.52
CA PHE A 6 5.25 4.85 2.77
C PHE A 6 5.16 4.52 4.25
N TYR A 7 4.50 3.41 4.58
CA TYR A 7 4.57 2.81 5.91
C TYR A 7 5.06 1.37 5.79
N THR A 8 6.15 1.04 6.48
CA THR A 8 6.76 -0.29 6.39
C THR A 8 6.66 -1.00 7.73
N LEU A 9 6.06 -2.18 7.72
CA LEU A 9 5.94 -3.09 8.84
C LEU A 9 6.59 -4.43 8.49
N GLY A 10 7.70 -4.74 9.13
CA GLY A 10 8.24 -6.10 9.04
C GLY A 10 9.75 -6.18 9.07
N CYS A 11 10.28 -7.05 8.23
CA CYS A 11 11.69 -7.41 8.22
C CYS A 11 12.49 -6.54 7.22
N LYS A 12 13.81 -6.78 7.15
CA LYS A 12 14.72 -6.08 6.25
C LYS A 12 14.27 -6.12 4.78
N LEU A 13 13.62 -7.21 4.36
CA LEU A 13 13.09 -7.33 3.01
C LEU A 13 12.02 -6.28 2.73
N ASN A 14 11.08 -6.04 3.64
CA ASN A 14 10.05 -5.01 3.45
C ASN A 14 10.66 -3.61 3.28
N PHE A 15 11.69 -3.27 4.05
CA PHE A 15 12.39 -1.98 3.88
C PHE A 15 13.11 -1.86 2.53
N SER A 16 13.73 -2.95 2.07
CA SER A 16 14.34 -3.01 0.74
C SER A 16 13.28 -2.84 -0.36
N GLU A 17 12.16 -3.53 -0.25
CA GLU A 17 11.05 -3.44 -1.20
C GLU A 17 10.45 -2.03 -1.23
N THR A 18 10.19 -1.43 -0.07
CA THR A 18 9.72 -0.04 0.04
C THR A 18 10.69 0.94 -0.62
N SER A 19 12.00 0.74 -0.44
CA SER A 19 13.02 1.58 -1.07
C SER A 19 12.98 1.47 -2.60
N THR A 20 12.80 0.25 -3.14
CA THR A 20 12.65 0.03 -4.58
C THR A 20 11.37 0.66 -5.10
N ILE A 21 10.23 0.44 -4.41
CA ILE A 21 8.95 1.02 -4.80
C ILE A 21 9.00 2.56 -4.77
N GLY A 22 9.65 3.16 -3.77
CA GLY A 22 9.86 4.61 -3.68
C GLY A 22 10.56 5.19 -4.91
N ARG A 23 11.55 4.47 -5.47
CA ARG A 23 12.20 4.86 -6.73
C ARG A 23 11.22 4.81 -7.90
N LEU A 24 10.41 3.76 -8.03
CA LEU A 24 9.40 3.67 -9.09
C LEU A 24 8.44 4.86 -9.08
N PHE A 25 8.00 5.29 -7.90
CA PHE A 25 7.17 6.49 -7.77
C PHE A 25 7.92 7.77 -8.15
N THR A 26 9.18 7.90 -7.73
CA THR A 26 10.03 9.05 -8.07
C THR A 26 10.25 9.14 -9.59
N ASP A 27 10.55 8.00 -10.23
CA ASP A 27 10.71 7.90 -11.69
C ASP A 27 9.40 8.22 -12.44
N ALA A 28 8.26 7.94 -11.80
CA ALA A 28 6.94 8.32 -12.29
C ALA A 28 6.54 9.78 -11.97
N GLY A 29 7.44 10.58 -11.41
CA GLY A 29 7.22 12.01 -11.13
C GLY A 29 6.45 12.31 -9.85
N TYR A 30 6.44 11.40 -8.87
CA TYR A 30 5.89 11.65 -7.53
C TYR A 30 6.98 12.16 -6.58
N ALA A 31 6.60 13.03 -5.65
CA ALA A 31 7.41 13.35 -4.48
C ALA A 31 7.20 12.29 -3.39
N VAL A 32 8.28 11.72 -2.88
CA VAL A 32 8.22 10.94 -1.65
C VAL A 32 8.18 11.90 -0.47
N VAL A 33 7.18 11.75 0.40
CA VAL A 33 7.00 12.55 1.62
C VAL A 33 6.93 11.65 2.86
N GLU A 34 7.06 12.25 4.03
CA GLU A 34 6.94 11.51 5.29
C GLU A 34 5.51 11.00 5.48
N PHE A 35 5.34 9.90 6.21
CA PHE A 35 4.03 9.26 6.36
C PHE A 35 2.98 10.14 7.07
N GLN A 36 3.44 11.05 7.95
CA GLN A 36 2.58 12.02 8.62
C GLN A 36 2.15 13.20 7.76
N ASP A 37 2.76 13.39 6.58
CA ASP A 37 2.43 14.47 5.66
C ASP A 37 1.28 14.06 4.75
N ALA A 38 0.49 15.04 4.29
CA ALA A 38 -0.56 14.79 3.33
C ALA A 38 0.02 14.31 1.98
N ALA A 39 -0.25 13.06 1.63
CA ALA A 39 0.05 12.44 0.35
C ALA A 39 -1.20 12.13 -0.47
N ASP A 40 -1.02 12.01 -1.79
CA ASP A 40 -2.07 11.56 -2.71
C ASP A 40 -2.17 10.02 -2.72
N VAL A 41 -1.04 9.34 -2.47
CA VAL A 41 -0.94 7.88 -2.37
C VAL A 41 -0.25 7.48 -1.07
N TYR A 42 -0.83 6.53 -0.35
CA TYR A 42 -0.17 5.85 0.77
C TYR A 42 0.06 4.39 0.43
N VAL A 43 1.30 3.94 0.53
CA VAL A 43 1.68 2.54 0.31
C VAL A 43 2.09 1.93 1.65
N ILE A 44 1.33 0.93 2.10
CA ILE A 44 1.58 0.21 3.35
C ILE A 44 2.16 -1.17 3.02
N ASN A 45 3.45 -1.38 3.30
CA ASN A 45 4.14 -2.65 3.09
C ASN A 45 4.19 -3.44 4.41
N THR A 46 3.54 -4.59 4.48
CA THR A 46 3.40 -5.36 5.74
C THR A 46 3.71 -6.86 5.60
N CYS A 47 4.49 -7.39 6.54
CA CYS A 47 4.99 -8.77 6.52
C CYS A 47 4.14 -9.79 7.28
N SER A 48 3.19 -9.34 8.12
CA SER A 48 2.55 -10.23 9.11
C SER A 48 1.13 -10.58 8.69
N VAL A 49 0.78 -11.87 8.83
CA VAL A 49 -0.56 -12.44 8.56
C VAL A 49 -1.29 -12.84 9.85
N THR A 50 -0.76 -12.39 10.98
CA THR A 50 -1.34 -12.65 12.30
C THR A 50 -2.54 -11.75 12.57
N ASP A 51 -3.41 -12.13 13.50
CA ASP A 51 -4.54 -11.29 13.91
C ASP A 51 -4.11 -9.90 14.44
N HIS A 52 -2.88 -9.80 14.95
CA HIS A 52 -2.30 -8.51 15.36
C HIS A 52 -1.92 -7.63 14.15
N ALA A 53 -1.57 -8.26 13.03
CA ALA A 53 -1.23 -7.56 11.80
C ALA A 53 -2.45 -6.93 11.14
N ASP A 54 -3.61 -7.60 11.16
CA ASP A 54 -4.88 -7.03 10.69
C ASP A 54 -5.22 -5.74 11.46
N LYS A 55 -5.27 -5.83 12.80
CA LYS A 55 -5.56 -4.66 13.66
C LYS A 55 -4.60 -3.50 13.40
N LYS A 56 -3.31 -3.80 13.20
CA LYS A 56 -2.31 -2.78 12.93
C LYS A 56 -2.45 -2.19 11.53
N CYS A 57 -2.72 -3.03 10.52
CA CYS A 57 -3.00 -2.59 9.15
C CYS A 57 -4.20 -1.63 9.13
N ARG A 58 -5.33 -2.01 9.73
CA ARG A 58 -6.52 -1.15 9.86
C ARG A 58 -6.22 0.17 10.56
N LYS A 59 -5.37 0.15 11.60
CA LYS A 59 -4.96 1.37 12.31
C LYS A 59 -4.16 2.30 11.40
N VAL A 60 -3.19 1.76 10.65
CA VAL A 60 -2.34 2.54 9.74
C VAL A 60 -3.15 3.12 8.58
N VAL A 61 -4.10 2.35 8.02
CA VAL A 61 -5.03 2.86 7.00
C VAL A 61 -5.84 4.04 7.54
N LYS A 62 -6.38 3.92 8.76
CA LYS A 62 -7.09 5.03 9.43
C LYS A 62 -6.19 6.23 9.69
N GLU A 63 -4.92 6.02 10.02
CA GLU A 63 -3.94 7.11 10.20
C GLU A 63 -3.66 7.83 8.88
N ALA A 64 -3.40 7.09 7.79
CA ALA A 64 -3.22 7.68 6.46
C ALA A 64 -4.43 8.56 6.04
N LEU A 65 -5.65 8.05 6.25
CA LEU A 65 -6.87 8.79 5.91
C LEU A 65 -7.16 9.97 6.85
N LYS A 66 -6.58 10.02 8.05
CA LYS A 66 -6.62 11.23 8.89
C LYS A 66 -5.73 12.33 8.31
N HIS A 67 -4.57 11.97 7.76
CA HIS A 67 -3.66 12.91 7.12
C HIS A 67 -4.19 13.39 5.76
N SER A 68 -4.86 12.51 5.02
CA SER A 68 -5.49 12.85 3.73
C SER A 68 -6.74 11.98 3.49
N PRO A 69 -7.96 12.51 3.76
CA PRO A 69 -9.20 11.73 3.69
C PRO A 69 -9.52 11.11 2.33
N ASN A 70 -9.03 11.72 1.26
CA ASN A 70 -9.28 11.29 -0.13
C ASN A 70 -8.07 10.58 -0.74
N ALA A 71 -7.05 10.25 0.05
CA ALA A 71 -5.86 9.59 -0.49
C ALA A 71 -6.15 8.16 -0.93
N TYR A 72 -5.42 7.75 -1.97
CA TYR A 72 -5.42 6.40 -2.48
C TYR A 72 -4.52 5.52 -1.60
N VAL A 73 -5.05 4.45 -1.02
CA VAL A 73 -4.34 3.59 -0.08
C VAL A 73 -4.13 2.22 -0.72
N THR A 74 -2.86 1.83 -0.87
CA THR A 74 -2.46 0.53 -1.40
C THR A 74 -1.72 -0.30 -0.35
N ILE A 75 -2.06 -1.59 -0.24
CA ILE A 75 -1.39 -2.53 0.64
C ILE A 75 -0.55 -3.52 -0.16
N VAL A 76 0.69 -3.73 0.26
CA VAL A 76 1.64 -4.68 -0.33
C VAL A 76 2.34 -5.52 0.75
N GLY A 77 3.12 -6.51 0.34
CA GLY A 77 3.92 -7.35 1.22
C GLY A 77 3.31 -8.75 1.46
N CYS A 78 3.86 -9.50 2.41
CA CYS A 78 3.43 -10.89 2.65
C CYS A 78 1.96 -11.01 3.03
N TYR A 79 1.40 -10.03 3.76
CA TYR A 79 -0.03 -10.04 4.09
C TYR A 79 -0.90 -9.94 2.84
N ALA A 80 -0.54 -9.04 1.92
CA ALA A 80 -1.23 -8.86 0.64
C ALA A 80 -1.15 -10.11 -0.24
N GLN A 81 -0.06 -10.87 -0.16
CA GLN A 81 0.05 -12.15 -0.87
C GLN A 81 -0.82 -13.25 -0.25
N LEU A 82 -0.79 -13.38 1.08
CA LEU A 82 -1.34 -14.54 1.78
C LEU A 82 -2.82 -14.41 2.13
N LYS A 83 -3.29 -13.18 2.37
CA LYS A 83 -4.68 -12.88 2.74
C LYS A 83 -5.22 -11.64 2.04
N PRO A 84 -5.16 -11.56 0.70
CA PRO A 84 -5.58 -10.35 -0.03
C PRO A 84 -7.04 -9.98 0.21
N GLN A 85 -7.93 -10.97 0.35
CA GLN A 85 -9.36 -10.72 0.53
C GLN A 85 -9.68 -10.13 1.91
N GLU A 86 -8.98 -10.57 2.96
CA GLU A 86 -9.13 -9.99 4.31
C GLU A 86 -8.75 -8.51 4.33
N ILE A 87 -7.70 -8.15 3.58
CA ILE A 87 -7.25 -6.76 3.43
C ILE A 87 -8.23 -5.95 2.59
N ALA A 88 -8.81 -6.54 1.55
CA ALA A 88 -9.77 -5.86 0.68
C ALA A 88 -11.06 -5.46 1.40
N GLU A 89 -11.38 -6.11 2.52
CA GLU A 89 -12.49 -5.77 3.41
C GLU A 89 -12.14 -4.63 4.39
N ILE A 90 -10.91 -4.13 4.41
CA ILE A 90 -10.53 -2.97 5.22
C ILE A 90 -11.07 -1.70 4.57
N GLU A 91 -11.99 -1.03 5.26
CA GLU A 91 -12.51 0.26 4.85
C GLU A 91 -11.37 1.26 4.61
N GLY A 92 -11.38 1.86 3.43
CA GLY A 92 -10.41 2.86 3.02
C GLY A 92 -9.24 2.34 2.19
N VAL A 93 -9.06 1.02 2.08
CA VAL A 93 -8.10 0.41 1.14
C VAL A 93 -8.67 0.45 -0.27
N ASP A 94 -7.88 0.94 -1.23
CA ASP A 94 -8.27 1.04 -2.63
C ASP A 94 -7.67 -0.08 -3.49
N MET A 95 -6.50 -0.60 -3.10
CA MET A 95 -5.80 -1.64 -3.86
C MET A 95 -4.95 -2.56 -2.99
N VAL A 96 -4.88 -3.83 -3.36
CA VAL A 96 -4.02 -4.85 -2.74
C VAL A 96 -3.16 -5.49 -3.83
N LEU A 97 -1.83 -5.43 -3.68
CA LEU A 97 -0.89 -6.02 -4.63
C LEU A 97 -0.08 -7.17 -4.01
N GLY A 98 -0.08 -8.31 -4.68
CA GLY A 98 0.76 -9.46 -4.39
C GLY A 98 2.24 -9.22 -4.70
N ALA A 99 3.05 -10.25 -4.48
CA ALA A 99 4.49 -10.16 -4.60
C ALA A 99 4.96 -9.95 -6.05
N ALA A 100 4.25 -10.49 -7.03
CA ALA A 100 4.56 -10.33 -8.45
C ALA A 100 4.17 -8.94 -8.98
N GLU A 101 3.16 -8.31 -8.38
CA GLU A 101 2.56 -7.06 -8.86
C GLU A 101 3.15 -5.81 -8.19
N LYS A 102 3.63 -5.90 -6.94
CA LYS A 102 4.06 -4.72 -6.16
C LYS A 102 5.14 -3.86 -6.82
N PHE A 103 6.02 -4.44 -7.64
CA PHE A 103 7.07 -3.70 -8.36
C PHE A 103 6.58 -3.07 -9.67
N ARG A 104 5.30 -3.23 -9.99
CA ARG A 104 4.61 -2.56 -11.09
C ARG A 104 3.50 -1.65 -10.56
N ILE A 105 3.50 -1.33 -9.26
CA ILE A 105 2.43 -0.58 -8.58
C ILE A 105 1.99 0.69 -9.30
N VAL A 106 2.92 1.44 -9.88
CA VAL A 106 2.60 2.66 -10.63
C VAL A 106 1.74 2.38 -11.86
N GLU A 107 1.97 1.25 -12.54
CA GLU A 107 1.18 0.83 -13.70
C GLU A 107 -0.27 0.46 -13.33
N TYR A 108 -0.48 -0.05 -12.11
CA TYR A 108 -1.80 -0.38 -11.59
C TYR A 108 -2.58 0.83 -11.10
N ILE A 109 -1.89 1.94 -10.83
CA ILE A 109 -2.53 3.20 -10.44
C ILE A 109 -2.90 3.96 -11.73
N SER A 110 -4.08 3.66 -12.29
CA SER A 110 -4.63 4.35 -13.47
C SER A 110 -5.06 5.78 -13.15
N ASP A 111 -5.74 5.95 -12.02
CA ASP A 111 -6.13 7.23 -11.44
C ASP A 111 -6.14 7.12 -9.90
N LEU A 112 -6.28 8.25 -9.22
CA LEU A 112 -6.27 8.33 -7.76
C LEU A 112 -7.68 8.46 -7.16
N THR A 113 -8.69 7.98 -7.89
CA THR A 113 -10.07 8.00 -7.41
C THR A 113 -10.24 6.90 -6.37
N LYS A 114 -10.95 7.22 -5.29
CA LYS A 114 -11.29 6.25 -4.26
C LYS A 114 -12.15 5.14 -4.84
N ASN A 115 -11.85 3.91 -4.45
CA ASN A 115 -12.66 2.75 -4.83
C ASN A 115 -13.65 2.40 -3.71
N PRO A 116 -14.93 2.12 -4.01
CA PRO A 116 -15.89 1.64 -3.01
C PRO A 116 -15.49 0.30 -2.37
N LYS A 117 -14.71 -0.49 -3.11
CA LYS A 117 -14.12 -1.77 -2.67
C LYS A 117 -12.70 -1.85 -3.22
N ALA A 118 -11.77 -2.37 -2.42
CA ALA A 118 -10.40 -2.54 -2.85
C ALA A 118 -10.30 -3.45 -4.09
N VAL A 119 -9.45 -3.08 -5.04
CA VAL A 119 -9.11 -3.94 -6.19
C VAL A 119 -7.95 -4.84 -5.79
N VAL A 120 -8.12 -6.15 -5.99
CA VAL A 120 -7.11 -7.15 -5.63
C VAL A 120 -6.36 -7.61 -6.88
N HIS A 121 -5.05 -7.45 -6.89
CA HIS A 121 -4.15 -8.06 -7.87
C HIS A 121 -3.14 -8.95 -7.15
N GLN A 122 -3.43 -10.24 -7.10
CA GLN A 122 -2.54 -11.23 -6.51
C GLN A 122 -2.53 -12.47 -7.41
N GLN A 123 -1.41 -12.73 -8.06
CA GLN A 123 -1.17 -14.00 -8.73
C GLN A 123 -0.64 -15.05 -7.76
N ASN A 124 -1.02 -16.31 -8.00
CA ASN A 124 -0.44 -17.43 -7.29
C ASN A 124 1.01 -17.59 -7.75
N ILE A 125 1.90 -17.75 -6.79
CA ILE A 125 3.30 -18.08 -7.05
C ILE A 125 3.35 -19.61 -6.97
N GLU A 126 3.41 -20.27 -8.13
CA GLU A 126 3.69 -21.71 -8.23
C GLU A 126 5.14 -22.04 -7.89
#